data_AF-A0A433RAI6-F1
#
_entry.id   AF-A0A433RAI6-F1
#
_cell.length_a   1.000
_cell.length_b   1.000
_cell.length_c   1.000
_cell.angle_alpha   90.00
_cell.angle_beta   90.00
_cell.angle_gamma   90.00
#
_symmetry.space_group_name_H-M   'P 1'
#
loop_
_entity.id
_entity.type
_entity.pdbx_description
1 polymer ?
#
loop_
_entity_poly.entity_id
_entity_poly.type
_entity_poly.pdbx_seq_one_letter_code
_entity_poly.pdbx_strand_id
1 'polypeptide(L)' 'MLGMMFTDKECKEFDYLLRKEMDEMLLDMSDRRLDGPVKEAISKRYKTIFRMYARIAPPRELSRYSLGLKTTR' A
#
# COMPACT_ATOMS: atom_id res chain seq x y z
N MET A 1 14.42 6.34 13.43
CA MET A 1 13.89 5.19 12.64
C MET A 1 15.04 4.21 12.49
N LEU A 2 14.88 2.95 12.92
CA LEU A 2 15.91 1.92 12.76
C LEU A 2 16.03 1.61 11.26
N GLY A 3 17.22 1.77 10.70
CA GLY A 3 17.51 1.43 9.30
C GLY A 3 17.29 -0.06 9.09
N MET A 4 16.50 -0.42 8.09
CA MET A 4 16.37 -1.82 7.66
C MET A 4 17.59 -2.15 6.81
N MET A 5 18.32 -3.20 7.19
CA MET A 5 19.46 -3.70 6.44
C MET A 5 18.96 -4.81 5.52
N PHE A 6 18.56 -4.45 4.31
CA PHE A 6 18.13 -5.39 3.28
C PHE A 6 19.22 -5.58 2.23
N THR A 7 19.32 -6.79 1.72
CA THR A 7 20.03 -7.10 0.48
C THR A 7 19.22 -6.63 -0.73
N ASP A 8 19.86 -6.47 -1.90
CA ASP A 8 19.17 -6.08 -3.13
C ASP A 8 18.06 -7.07 -3.53
N LYS A 9 18.23 -8.36 -3.20
CA LYS A 9 17.21 -9.38 -3.45
C LYS A 9 15.99 -9.17 -2.55
N GLU A 10 16.21 -8.99 -1.25
CA GLU A 10 15.13 -8.74 -0.29
C GLU A 10 14.40 -7.42 -0.60
N CYS A 11 15.11 -6.38 -1.04
CA CYS A 11 14.48 -5.14 -1.49
C CYS A 11 13.49 -5.36 -2.65
N LYS A 12 13.86 -6.20 -3.63
CA LYS A 12 12.98 -6.51 -4.78
C LYS A 12 11.79 -7.37 -4.39
N GLU A 13 12.00 -8.36 -3.54
CA GLU A 13 10.92 -9.22 -3.03
C GLU A 13 9.94 -8.41 -2.18
N PHE A 14 10.45 -7.53 -1.34
CA PHE A 14 9.64 -6.67 -0.50
C PHE A 14 8.92 -5.58 -1.31
N ASP A 15 9.55 -4.99 -2.34
CA ASP A 15 8.87 -4.12 -3.31
C ASP A 15 7.68 -4.83 -3.96
N TYR A 16 7.91 -6.05 -4.47
CA TYR A 16 6.86 -6.86 -5.08
C TYR A 16 5.71 -7.17 -4.12
N LEU A 17 6.01 -7.60 -2.90
CA LEU A 17 5.00 -7.92 -1.89
C LEU A 17 4.16 -6.70 -1.51
N LEU A 18 4.80 -5.54 -1.27
CA LEU A 18 4.08 -4.33 -0.92
C LEU A 18 3.15 -3.85 -2.05
N ARG A 19 3.58 -3.96 -3.31
CA ARG A 19 2.75 -3.62 -4.47
C ARG A 19 1.54 -4.53 -4.58
N LYS A 20 1.75 -5.85 -4.46
CA LYS A 20 0.69 -6.85 -4.51
C LYS A 20 -0.37 -6.59 -3.44
N GLU A 21 0.06 -6.36 -2.20
CA GLU A 21 -0.84 -6.04 -1.08
C GLU A 21 -1.62 -4.74 -1.31
N MET A 22 -1.00 -3.71 -1.90
CA MET A 22 -1.70 -2.48 -2.23
C MET A 22 -2.73 -2.67 -3.36
N ASP A 23 -2.39 -3.45 -4.39
CA ASP A 23 -3.31 -3.75 -5.50
C ASP A 23 -4.52 -4.56 -5.01
N GLU A 24 -4.29 -5.55 -4.13
CA GLU A 24 -5.36 -6.35 -3.50
C GLU A 24 -6.28 -5.48 -2.64
N MET A 25 -5.73 -4.62 -1.77
CA MET A 25 -6.55 -3.72 -0.95
C MET A 25 -7.33 -2.70 -1.79
N LEU A 26 -6.78 -2.22 -2.92
CA LEU A 26 -7.51 -1.37 -3.86
C LEU A 26 -8.68 -2.11 -4.52
N LEU A 27 -8.47 -3.38 -4.89
CA LEU A 27 -9.52 -4.24 -5.42
C LEU A 27 -10.62 -4.45 -4.39
N ASP A 28 -10.28 -4.80 -3.15
CA ASP A 28 -11.25 -4.96 -2.07
C ASP A 28 -12.05 -3.67 -1.85
N MET A 29 -11.40 -2.52 -1.77
CA MET A 29 -12.08 -1.22 -1.59
C MET A 29 -13.06 -0.87 -2.73
N SER A 30 -12.84 -1.41 -3.93
CA SER A 30 -13.73 -1.23 -5.08
C SER A 30 -15.04 -2.03 -4.96
N ASP A 31 -15.09 -3.05 -4.11
CA ASP A 31 -16.29 -3.85 -3.88
C ASP A 31 -17.35 -3.03 -3.12
N ARG A 32 -18.53 -2.90 -3.74
CA ARG A 32 -19.69 -2.19 -3.15
C ARG A 32 -20.39 -2.99 -2.06
N ARG A 33 -20.13 -4.30 -1.97
CA ARG A 33 -20.73 -5.21 -0.98
C ARG A 33 -20.05 -5.16 0.38
N LEU A 34 -18.85 -4.59 0.47
CA LEU A 34 -18.15 -4.45 1.74
C LEU A 34 -18.79 -3.36 2.61
N ASP A 35 -19.07 -3.72 3.86
CA ASP A 35 -19.60 -2.80 4.86
C ASP A 35 -18.60 -1.69 5.20
N GLY A 36 -19.13 -0.53 5.62
CA GLY A 36 -18.35 0.66 5.97
C GLY A 36 -17.19 0.40 6.94
N PRO A 37 -17.39 -0.31 8.06
CA PRO A 37 -16.32 -0.62 9.01
C PRO A 37 -15.18 -1.45 8.40
N VAL A 38 -15.50 -2.38 7.50
CA VAL A 38 -14.50 -3.22 6.82
C VAL A 38 -13.67 -2.36 5.87
N LYS A 39 -14.31 -1.47 5.10
CA LYS A 39 -13.61 -0.52 4.23
C LYS A 39 -12.70 0.41 5.02
N GLU A 40 -13.12 0.86 6.20
CA GLU A 40 -12.30 1.70 7.07
C GLU A 40 -11.06 0.95 7.58
N ALA A 41 -11.22 -0.32 7.98
CA ALA A 41 -10.12 -1.17 8.37
C ALA A 41 -9.10 -1.38 7.22
N ILE A 42 -9.59 -1.65 6.01
CA ILE A 42 -8.75 -1.78 4.80
C ILE A 42 -8.03 -0.47 4.51
N SER A 43 -8.70 0.68 4.59
CA SER A 43 -8.08 2.01 4.38
C SER A 43 -6.97 2.31 5.41
N LYS A 44 -7.16 1.93 6.68
CA LYS A 44 -6.11 2.05 7.72
C LYS A 44 -4.89 1.17 7.42
N ARG A 45 -5.12 -0.08 6.99
CA ARG A 45 -4.05 -0.99 6.55
C ARG A 45 -3.32 -0.44 5.33
N TYR A 46 -4.06 0.03 4.32
CA TYR A 46 -3.52 0.63 3.10
C TYR A 46 -2.58 1.79 3.39
N LYS A 47 -2.97 2.71 4.28
CA LYS A 47 -2.10 3.83 4.72
C LYS A 47 -0.78 3.36 5.33
N THR A 48 -0.80 2.25 6.06
CA THR A 48 0.40 1.69 6.71
C THR A 48 1.34 1.07 5.68
N ILE A 49 0.80 0.26 4.78
CA ILE A 49 1.56 -0.38 3.70
C ILE A 49 2.10 0.67 2.72
N PHE A 50 1.32 1.68 2.35
CA PHE A 50 1.78 2.78 1.50
C PHE A 50 2.99 3.51 2.09
N ARG A 51 3.00 3.76 3.41
CA ARG A 51 4.15 4.37 4.08
C ARG A 51 5.39 3.48 4.09
N MET A 52 5.23 2.16 4.07
CA MET A 52 6.34 1.21 3.91
C MET A 52 6.85 1.25 2.47
N TYR A 53 5.96 1.19 1.48
CA TYR A 53 6.29 1.24 0.05
C TYR A 53 6.99 2.55 -0.33
N ALA A 54 6.55 3.68 0.23
CA ALA A 54 7.17 4.99 0.04
C ALA A 54 8.64 5.09 0.46
N ARG A 55 9.17 4.13 1.23
CA ARG A 55 10.58 4.10 1.63
C ARG A 55 11.49 3.43 0.60
N ILE A 56 10.93 2.67 -0.35
CA ILE A 56 11.68 1.79 -1.26
C ILE A 56 11.35 2.11 -2.72
N ALA A 57 10.12 2.50 -3.00
CA ALA A 57 9.64 2.70 -4.36
C ALA A 57 10.13 4.00 -5.00
N PRO A 58 10.36 3.99 -6.32
CA PRO A 58 10.66 5.21 -7.06
C PRO A 58 9.46 6.16 -7.11
N PRO A 59 9.68 7.50 -7.16
CA PRO A 59 8.60 8.50 -7.10
C PRO A 59 7.50 8.33 -8.14
N ARG A 60 7.83 7.81 -9.33
CA ARG A 60 6.87 7.56 -10.42
C ARG A 60 5.82 6.52 -10.02
N GLU A 61 6.23 5.45 -9.34
CA GLU A 61 5.31 4.40 -8.89
C GLU A 61 4.43 4.87 -7.72
N LEU A 62 4.92 5.79 -6.88
CA LEU A 62 4.14 6.34 -5.77
C LEU A 62 2.90 7.10 -6.23
N SER A 63 2.99 7.77 -7.38
CA SER A 63 1.85 8.49 -7.95
C SER A 63 0.65 7.57 -8.22
N ARG A 64 0.88 6.32 -8.64
CA ARG A 64 -0.17 5.30 -8.89
C ARG A 64 -1.00 5.02 -7.64
N TYR A 65 -0.35 4.93 -6.48
CA TYR A 65 -0.96 4.55 -5.22
C TYR A 65 -1.43 5.74 -4.37
N SER A 66 -0.93 6.95 -4.67
CA SER A 66 -1.37 8.17 -3.99
C SER A 66 -2.84 8.50 -4.20
N LEU A 67 -3.44 8.03 -5.30
CA LEU A 67 -4.84 8.28 -5.65
C LEU A 67 -5.84 7.58 -4.73
N GLY A 68 -5.50 6.38 -4.23
CA GLY A 68 -6.33 5.63 -3.27
C GLY A 68 -6.52 6.36 -1.94
N LEU A 69 -5.58 7.25 -1.56
CA LEU A 69 -5.65 8.03 -0.32
C LEU A 69 -6.65 9.20 -0.37
N LYS A 70 -7.04 9.66 -1.57
CA LYS A 70 -7.94 10.81 -1.73
C LYS A 70 -9.42 10.48 -1.49
N THR A 71 -9.79 9.20 -1.51
CA THR A 71 -11.18 8.71 -1.38
C THR A 71 -11.70 8.66 0.07
N THR A 72 -10.89 9.00 1.07
CA THR A 72 -11.31 9.05 2.48
C THR A 72 -11.13 10.46 3.04
N ARG A 73 -12.03 11.37 2.70
CA ARG A 73 -12.21 12.65 3.41
C ARG A 73 -13.69 12.93 3.61
#